data_AF-A0A3S4IZ43-F1
#
_entry.id   AF-A0A3S4IZ43-F1
#
_cell.length_a   1.000
_cell.length_b   1.000
_cell.length_c   1.000
_cell.angle_alpha   90.00
_cell.angle_beta   90.00
_cell.angle_gamma   90.00
#
_symmetry.space_group_name_H-M   'P 1'
#
loop_
_entity.id
_entity.type
_entity.pdbx_description
1 polymer ?
#
loop_
_entity_poly.entity_id
_entity_poly.type
_entity_poly.pdbx_seq_one_letter_code
_entity_poly.pdbx_strand_id
1 'polypeptide(L)'
;MFAEAFPDFDRAWLLVDALTFSQFLSSEVPFSIVRDLAKMSGIASQHELMDAALTVQTAHTVMVEPELFRMPLSQLKDPGEIRCELHAPVTVPNSKDTLSGLSQFTVRLDGRPVMQSEVGLLVRFKS
;
A
#
# COMPACT_ATOMS: atom_id res chain seq x y z
N MET A 1 -20.64 14.10 15.54
CA MET A 1 -19.22 14.23 15.15
C MET A 1 -18.55 12.86 15.25
N PHE A 2 -17.54 12.52 14.44
CA PHE A 2 -16.92 11.16 14.47
C PHE A 2 -16.50 10.71 15.89
N ALA A 3 -15.89 11.62 16.65
CA ALA A 3 -15.47 11.38 18.03
C ALA A 3 -16.63 11.07 19.01
N GLU A 4 -17.85 11.54 18.72
CA GLU A 4 -19.04 11.23 19.54
C GLU A 4 -19.61 9.85 19.22
N ALA A 5 -19.48 9.40 17.97
CA ALA A 5 -19.91 8.08 17.52
C ALA A 5 -18.92 6.98 17.91
N PHE A 6 -17.63 7.34 18.06
CA PHE A 6 -16.53 6.42 18.35
C PHE A 6 -15.62 7.00 19.43
N PRO A 7 -16.10 7.10 20.69
CA PRO A 7 -15.35 7.74 21.78
C PRO A 7 -14.07 7.01 22.16
N ASP A 8 -14.00 5.70 21.90
CA ASP A 8 -12.85 4.86 22.20
C ASP A 8 -11.85 4.77 21.02
N PHE A 9 -12.10 5.48 19.90
CA PHE A 9 -11.19 5.47 18.76
C PHE A 9 -10.01 6.43 19.00
N ASP A 10 -8.81 5.89 18.95
CA ASP A 10 -7.55 6.64 18.98
C ASP A 10 -6.90 6.64 17.57
N ARG A 11 -5.70 7.21 17.46
CA ARG A 11 -4.98 7.53 16.21
C ARG A 11 -3.82 6.58 15.91
N ALA A 12 -3.61 5.54 16.71
CA ALA A 12 -2.56 4.55 16.47
C ALA A 12 -2.68 3.94 15.06
N TRP A 13 -3.89 3.52 14.67
CA TRP A 13 -4.14 2.97 13.34
C TRP A 13 -3.78 3.93 12.20
N LEU A 14 -3.99 5.25 12.38
CA LEU A 14 -3.62 6.26 11.37
C LEU A 14 -2.11 6.36 11.20
N LEU A 15 -1.35 6.28 12.31
CA LEU A 15 0.11 6.27 12.23
C LEU A 15 0.60 4.99 11.53
N VAL A 16 0.03 3.83 11.88
CA VAL A 16 0.38 2.56 11.24
C VAL A 16 0.08 2.61 9.75
N ASP A 17 -1.09 3.11 9.34
CA ASP A 17 -1.46 3.31 7.94
C ASP A 17 -0.49 4.24 7.19
N ALA A 18 -0.16 5.38 7.78
CA ALA A 18 0.79 6.33 7.20
C ALA A 18 2.20 5.73 7.03
N LEU A 19 2.66 4.93 7.99
CA LEU A 19 3.95 4.24 7.92
C LEU A 19 3.96 3.15 6.84
N THR A 20 2.87 2.37 6.73
CA THR A 20 2.71 1.38 5.67
C THR A 20 2.74 2.04 4.29
N PHE A 21 2.03 3.15 4.12
CA PHE A 21 2.03 3.90 2.88
C PHE A 21 3.42 4.48 2.55
N SER A 22 4.12 5.05 3.55
CA SER A 22 5.48 5.55 3.38
C SER A 22 6.46 4.44 2.96
N GLN A 23 6.32 3.23 3.51
CA GLN A 23 7.12 2.07 3.12
C GLN A 23 6.80 1.60 1.70
N PHE A 24 5.52 1.60 1.32
CA PHE A 24 5.11 1.29 -0.06
C PHE A 24 5.74 2.25 -1.08
N LEU A 25 5.66 3.55 -0.82
CA LEU A 25 6.23 4.58 -1.71
C LEU A 25 7.75 4.52 -1.78
N SER A 26 8.41 4.06 -0.72
CA SER A 26 9.86 3.89 -0.67
C SER A 26 10.32 2.55 -1.24
N SER A 27 9.39 1.67 -1.61
CA SER A 27 9.68 0.34 -2.14
C SER A 27 9.84 0.36 -3.66
N GLU A 28 10.69 -0.51 -4.20
CA GLU A 28 10.76 -0.83 -5.64
C GLU A 28 9.58 -1.69 -6.11
N VAL A 29 8.68 -2.05 -5.20
CA VAL A 29 7.53 -2.92 -5.49
C VAL A 29 6.55 -2.30 -6.48
N PRO A 30 6.05 -1.06 -6.29
CA PRO A 30 5.26 -0.41 -7.33
C PRO A 30 5.96 -0.49 -8.69
N PHE A 31 7.28 -0.29 -8.72
CA PHE A 31 8.07 -0.42 -9.94
C PHE A 31 8.08 -1.85 -10.49
N SER A 32 8.38 -2.87 -9.69
CA SER A 32 8.40 -4.26 -10.14
C SER A 32 7.04 -4.71 -10.64
N ILE A 33 5.96 -4.32 -9.95
CA ILE A 33 4.58 -4.58 -10.35
C ILE A 33 4.35 -4.06 -11.75
N VAL A 34 4.65 -2.78 -11.99
CA VAL A 34 4.37 -2.15 -13.27
C VAL A 34 5.31 -2.65 -14.37
N ARG A 35 6.58 -2.90 -14.08
CA ARG A 35 7.54 -3.47 -15.02
C ARG A 35 7.11 -4.88 -15.48
N ASP A 36 6.76 -5.74 -14.53
CA ASP A 36 6.35 -7.12 -14.81
C ASP A 36 5.00 -7.12 -15.56
N LEU A 37 4.07 -6.24 -15.17
CA LEU A 37 2.81 -5.96 -15.84
C LEU A 37 3.00 -5.56 -17.31
N ALA A 38 3.91 -4.62 -17.57
CA ALA A 38 4.12 -4.05 -18.89
C ALA A 38 4.84 -5.01 -19.85
N LYS A 39 5.41 -6.12 -19.34
CA LYS A 39 6.34 -7.00 -20.08
C LYS A 39 7.45 -6.22 -20.79
N MET A 40 7.82 -5.06 -20.23
CA MET A 40 8.82 -4.16 -20.80
C MET A 40 10.20 -4.61 -20.33
N SER A 41 10.74 -5.62 -21.00
CA SER A 41 12.09 -6.17 -20.72
C SER A 41 13.23 -5.16 -20.90
N GLY A 42 12.96 -3.99 -21.50
CA GLY A 42 13.93 -2.91 -21.70
C GLY A 42 13.88 -1.78 -20.67
N ILE A 43 12.95 -1.81 -19.71
CA ILE A 43 12.85 -0.79 -18.63
C ILE A 43 13.69 -1.28 -17.45
N ALA A 44 14.81 -0.60 -17.19
CA ALA A 44 15.78 -0.96 -16.16
C ALA A 44 15.58 -0.21 -14.84
N SER A 45 14.79 0.88 -14.83
CA SER A 45 14.59 1.71 -13.65
C SER A 45 13.17 2.28 -13.53
N GLN A 46 12.78 2.65 -12.29
CA GLN A 46 11.53 3.35 -12.01
C GLN A 46 11.39 4.66 -12.79
N HIS A 47 12.49 5.37 -13.01
CA HIS A 47 12.50 6.62 -13.77
C HIS A 47 12.08 6.39 -15.23
N GLU A 48 12.71 5.42 -15.91
CA GLU A 48 12.37 5.06 -17.29
C GLU A 48 10.90 4.63 -17.43
N LEU A 49 10.37 3.93 -16.42
CA LEU A 49 8.96 3.56 -16.41
C LEU A 49 8.04 4.78 -16.34
N MET A 50 8.35 5.75 -15.48
CA MET A 50 7.55 6.97 -15.33
C MET A 50 7.59 7.84 -16.60
N ASP A 51 8.66 7.73 -17.38
CA ASP A 51 8.75 8.35 -18.70
C ASP A 51 7.86 7.64 -19.73
N ALA A 52 7.75 6.32 -19.67
CA ALA A 52 6.96 5.51 -20.61
C ALA A 52 5.47 5.36 -20.22
N ALA A 53 5.12 5.55 -18.95
CA ALA A 53 3.80 5.25 -18.42
C ALA A 53 3.31 6.29 -17.42
N LEU A 54 2.01 6.53 -17.40
CA LEU A 54 1.31 7.24 -16.35
C LEU A 54 0.78 6.22 -15.35
N THR A 55 1.29 6.25 -14.12
CA THR A 55 0.80 5.41 -13.01
C THR A 55 -0.04 6.27 -12.06
N VAL A 56 -1.26 5.82 -11.79
CA VAL A 56 -2.19 6.48 -10.87
C VAL A 56 -2.62 5.48 -9.80
N GLN A 57 -2.55 5.88 -8.54
CA GLN A 57 -3.18 5.14 -7.46
C GLN A 57 -4.70 5.37 -7.51
N THR A 58 -5.47 4.30 -7.69
CA THR A 58 -6.93 4.39 -7.87
C THR A 58 -7.72 4.02 -6.63
N ALA A 59 -7.13 3.26 -5.72
CA ALA A 59 -7.78 2.85 -4.49
C ALA A 59 -6.77 2.70 -3.34
N HIS A 60 -7.26 2.95 -2.13
CA HIS A 60 -6.60 2.58 -0.89
C HIS A 60 -7.65 2.07 0.08
N THR A 61 -7.61 0.79 0.40
CA THR A 61 -8.51 0.15 1.36
C THR A 61 -7.70 -0.36 2.53
N VAL A 62 -8.17 -0.10 3.74
CA VAL A 62 -7.50 -0.53 4.96
C VAL A 62 -8.50 -1.27 5.83
N MET A 63 -8.15 -2.51 6.19
CA MET A 63 -8.83 -3.29 7.20
C MET A 63 -7.98 -3.26 8.46
N VAL A 64 -8.57 -2.80 9.55
CA VAL A 64 -7.86 -2.60 10.82
C VAL A 64 -8.47 -3.51 11.88
N GLU A 65 -7.64 -4.22 12.63
CA GLU A 65 -8.09 -5.01 13.76
C GLU A 65 -8.76 -4.11 14.82
N PRO A 66 -9.93 -4.49 15.39
CA PRO A 66 -10.66 -3.66 16.33
C PRO A 66 -9.85 -3.15 17.53
N GLU A 67 -8.88 -3.93 17.98
CA GLU A 67 -7.99 -3.55 19.09
C GLU A 67 -7.09 -2.35 18.72
N LEU A 68 -6.63 -2.27 17.46
CA LEU A 68 -5.77 -1.17 17.01
C LEU A 68 -6.53 0.16 16.94
N PHE A 69 -7.85 0.14 16.70
CA PHE A 69 -8.67 1.35 16.79
C PHE A 69 -8.71 1.94 18.19
N ARG A 70 -8.59 1.13 19.23
CA ARG A 70 -8.64 1.57 20.64
C ARG A 70 -7.28 1.77 21.28
N MET A 71 -6.21 1.43 20.56
CA MET A 71 -4.85 1.51 21.06
C MET A 71 -4.40 2.97 21.16
N PRO A 72 -4.00 3.47 22.34
CA PRO A 72 -3.41 4.79 22.46
C PRO A 72 -2.13 4.91 21.64
N LEU A 73 -1.94 6.06 20.99
CA LEU A 73 -0.73 6.32 20.20
C LEU A 73 0.56 6.15 21.02
N SER A 74 0.52 6.46 22.32
CA SER A 74 1.66 6.30 23.24
C SER A 74 2.07 4.85 23.51
N GLN A 75 1.24 3.87 23.14
CA GLN A 75 1.57 2.44 23.24
C GLN A 75 2.35 1.93 22.03
N LEU A 76 2.33 2.64 20.89
CA LEU A 76 3.24 2.41 19.77
C LEU A 76 4.62 2.98 20.13
N LYS A 77 5.37 2.24 20.95
CA LYS A 77 6.63 2.74 21.53
C LYS A 77 7.82 2.66 20.57
N ASP A 78 7.78 1.79 19.57
CA ASP A 78 8.87 1.66 18.60
C ASP A 78 8.35 1.37 17.17
N PRO A 79 8.60 2.25 16.19
CA PRO A 79 8.30 1.97 14.78
C PRO A 79 8.97 0.70 14.24
N GLY A 80 10.06 0.23 14.86
CA GLY A 80 10.75 -1.01 14.50
C GLY A 80 9.95 -2.29 14.79
N GLU A 81 8.93 -2.21 15.66
CA GLU A 81 8.01 -3.32 15.95
C GLU A 81 6.93 -3.48 14.86
N ILE A 82 6.74 -2.46 14.01
CA ILE A 82 5.81 -2.49 12.89
C ILE A 82 6.53 -3.10 11.68
N ARG A 83 6.10 -4.31 11.30
CA ARG A 83 6.58 -4.98 10.09
C ARG A 83 5.51 -5.01 9.03
N CYS A 84 5.83 -4.53 7.83
CA CYS A 84 4.96 -4.67 6.68
C CYS A 84 5.47 -5.83 5.81
N GLU A 85 4.61 -6.81 5.60
CA GLU A 85 4.81 -7.90 4.66
C GLU A 85 4.00 -7.60 3.41
N LEU A 86 4.68 -7.47 2.29
CA LEU A 86 4.04 -7.29 1.00
C LEU A 86 3.75 -8.67 0.38
N HIS A 87 2.52 -8.84 -0.07
CA HIS A 87 2.12 -10.01 -0.87
C HIS A 87 2.41 -9.82 -2.35
N ALA A 88 2.52 -10.94 -3.06
CA ALA A 88 2.66 -10.92 -4.51
C ALA A 88 1.51 -10.11 -5.13
N PRO A 89 1.81 -9.18 -6.05
CA PRO A 89 0.81 -8.32 -6.65
C PRO A 89 -0.18 -9.09 -7.52
N VAL A 90 -1.45 -8.72 -7.44
CA VAL A 90 -2.46 -9.23 -8.36
C VAL A 90 -2.54 -8.29 -9.55
N THR A 91 -2.50 -8.85 -10.76
CA THR A 91 -2.43 -8.10 -12.00
C THR A 91 -3.60 -8.46 -12.91
N VAL A 92 -4.31 -7.43 -13.40
CA VAL A 92 -5.46 -7.60 -14.28
C VAL A 92 -5.26 -6.73 -15.51
N PRO A 93 -5.01 -7.32 -16.70
CA PRO A 93 -4.96 -6.56 -17.94
C PRO A 93 -6.34 -5.96 -18.22
N ASN A 94 -6.39 -4.65 -18.48
CA ASN A 94 -7.66 -3.97 -18.75
C ASN A 94 -7.82 -3.65 -20.26
N SER A 95 -6.75 -3.17 -20.91
CA SER A 95 -6.72 -2.91 -22.35
C SER A 95 -5.29 -3.00 -22.92
N LYS A 96 -5.12 -2.77 -24.23
CA LYS A 96 -3.80 -2.76 -24.90
C LYS A 96 -2.83 -1.78 -24.25
N ASP A 97 -3.33 -0.62 -23.81
CA ASP A 97 -2.52 0.48 -23.30
C ASP A 97 -2.76 0.72 -21.80
N THR A 98 -3.51 -0.16 -21.11
CA THR A 98 -3.89 0.04 -19.71
C THR A 98 -3.86 -1.26 -18.91
N LEU A 99 -3.23 -1.20 -17.75
CA LEU A 99 -3.13 -2.31 -16.80
C LEU A 99 -3.61 -1.87 -15.42
N SER A 100 -4.23 -2.78 -14.69
CA SER A 100 -4.60 -2.57 -13.29
C SER A 100 -3.84 -3.57 -12.41
N GLY A 101 -3.37 -3.09 -11.27
CA GLY A 101 -2.64 -3.87 -10.27
C GLY A 101 -3.22 -3.64 -8.89
N LEU A 102 -3.09 -4.65 -8.03
CA LEU A 102 -3.41 -4.57 -6.61
C LEU A 102 -2.21 -5.04 -5.81
N SER A 103 -1.71 -4.18 -4.93
CA SER A 103 -0.71 -4.52 -3.93
C SER A 103 -1.40 -4.73 -2.58
N GLN A 104 -1.12 -5.85 -1.93
CA GLN A 104 -1.66 -6.13 -0.60
C GLN A 104 -0.52 -6.16 0.42
N PHE A 105 -0.73 -5.52 1.56
CA PHE A 105 0.19 -5.46 2.69
C PHE A 105 -0.47 -6.08 3.90
N THR A 106 0.23 -6.98 4.58
CA THR A 106 -0.09 -7.37 5.95
C THR A 106 0.85 -6.66 6.89
N VAL A 107 0.28 -5.92 7.83
CA VAL A 107 1.03 -5.16 8.81
C VAL A 107 0.92 -5.85 10.15
N ARG A 108 2.09 -6.12 10.73
CA ARG A 108 2.24 -6.84 11.97
C ARG A 108 2.84 -5.93 13.04
N LEU A 109 2.26 -5.99 14.22
CA LEU A 109 2.81 -5.40 15.45
C LEU A 109 3.05 -6.54 16.43
N ASP A 110 4.27 -6.64 16.96
CA ASP A 110 4.70 -7.77 17.82
C ASP A 110 4.45 -9.15 17.18
N GLY A 111 4.61 -9.23 15.85
CA GLY A 111 4.37 -10.44 15.06
C GLY A 111 2.89 -10.79 14.80
N ARG A 112 1.94 -10.10 15.45
CA ARG A 112 0.50 -10.29 15.23
C ARG A 112 0.03 -9.40 14.07
N PRO A 113 -0.78 -9.90 13.12
CA PRO A 113 -1.39 -9.06 12.10
C PRO A 113 -2.37 -8.10 12.78
N VAL A 114 -2.25 -6.81 12.49
CA VAL A 114 -3.11 -5.76 13.07
C VAL A 114 -3.80 -4.91 12.01
N MET A 115 -3.31 -4.96 10.77
CA MET A 115 -3.89 -4.24 9.66
C MET A 115 -3.57 -4.94 8.34
N GLN A 116 -4.50 -4.87 7.40
CA GLN A 116 -4.29 -5.24 6.00
C GLN A 116 -4.60 -4.03 5.14
N SER A 117 -3.64 -3.61 4.32
CA SER A 117 -3.80 -2.49 3.38
C SER A 117 -3.78 -3.02 1.95
N GLU A 118 -4.66 -2.50 1.12
CA GLU A 118 -4.74 -2.79 -0.31
C GLU A 118 -4.59 -1.49 -1.10
N VAL A 119 -3.62 -1.46 -2.01
CA VAL A 119 -3.35 -0.31 -2.88
C VAL A 119 -3.60 -0.70 -4.33
N GLY A 120 -4.59 -0.04 -4.93
CA GLY A 120 -4.91 -0.20 -6.35
C GLY A 120 -4.07 0.74 -7.21
N LEU A 121 -3.48 0.19 -8.27
CA LEU A 121 -2.71 0.92 -9.27
C LEU A 121 -3.38 0.79 -10.64
N LEU A 122 -3.48 1.89 -11.36
CA LEU A 122 -3.81 1.93 -12.78
C LEU A 122 -2.63 2.50 -13.54
N VAL A 123 -2.15 1.76 -14.53
CA VAL A 123 -1.03 2.15 -15.38
C VAL A 123 -1.56 2.34 -16.78
N ARG A 124 -1.27 3.50 -17.37
CA ARG A 124 -1.54 3.80 -18.78
C ARG A 124 -0.23 4.04 -19.51
N PHE A 125 0.04 3.27 -20.55
CA PHE A 125 1.23 3.46 -21.38
C PHE A 125 1.05 4.64 -22.33
N LYS A 126 2.11 5.40 -22.52
CA LYS A 126 2.16 6.45 -23.55
C LYS A 126 2.36 5.78 -24.91
N SER A 127 1.52 6.16 -25.86
CA SER A 127 1.52 5.65 -27.24
C SER A 127 2.66 6.25 -28.06
#